data_AF-S4XNH8-F1
#
_entry.id   AF-S4XNH8-F1
#
_cell.length_a   1.000
_cell.length_b   1.000
_cell.length_c   1.000
_cell.angle_alpha   90.00
_cell.angle_beta   90.00
_cell.angle_gamma   90.00
#
_symmetry.space_group_name_H-M   'P 1'
#
loop_
_entity.id
_entity.type
_entity.pdbx_description
1 polymer ?
#
loop_
_entity_poly.entity_id
_entity_poly.type
_entity_poly.pdbx_seq_one_letter_code
_entity_poly.pdbx_strand_id
1 'polypeptide(L)'
;MRAARGPAPGEAAAAAVVSLPARGSLRSGLAARGRVAEREGVLKDGRPRLRAAPLDPPFRIVLVEPEIPQNTGNIARLAAATQSPLHLLGRLGFRIDERSVRRAGLDYWHLVTLEQHLDIAHFRHRHPNARLRLFSAVAQRSYLDADFRPGDALVFGKESVGLDPDLLARMPDDVFGIPTLGPVRSLNLANAVSIVLYEALRQVGALAGAAPG
;
A
#
# COMPACT_ATOMS: atom_id res chain seq x y z
N MET A 1 10.10 45.75 -40.62
CA MET A 1 9.44 45.31 -39.37
C MET A 1 9.98 43.94 -39.00
N ARG A 2 10.78 43.85 -37.92
CA ARG A 2 11.32 42.60 -37.36
C ARG A 2 10.24 41.94 -36.50
N ALA A 3 9.88 40.69 -36.78
CA ALA A 3 9.08 39.87 -35.87
C ALA A 3 10.02 39.12 -34.91
N ALA A 4 9.81 39.32 -33.61
CA ALA A 4 10.62 38.83 -32.52
C ALA A 4 10.43 37.32 -32.31
N ARG A 5 11.54 36.61 -32.08
CA ARG A 5 11.58 35.25 -31.54
C ARG A 5 11.09 35.29 -30.08
N GLY A 6 10.06 34.51 -29.75
CA GLY A 6 9.67 34.26 -28.37
C GLY A 6 10.68 33.36 -27.67
N PRO A 7 10.87 33.50 -26.35
CA PRO A 7 11.81 32.68 -25.60
C PRO A 7 11.23 31.28 -25.36
N ALA A 8 12.05 30.25 -25.53
CA ALA A 8 11.88 28.98 -24.81
C ALA A 8 12.43 29.17 -23.39
N PRO A 9 11.64 28.88 -22.33
CA PRO A 9 12.04 27.86 -21.36
C PRO A 9 10.80 27.20 -20.70
N GLY A 10 10.86 26.10 -19.94
CA GLY A 10 11.99 25.41 -19.36
C GLY A 10 11.52 24.19 -18.56
N GLU A 11 12.51 23.45 -18.06
CA GLU A 11 12.41 22.40 -17.05
C GLU A 11 11.31 22.67 -16.01
N ALA A 12 10.35 21.76 -15.91
CA ALA A 12 9.38 21.74 -14.84
C ALA A 12 9.66 20.57 -13.89
N ALA A 13 10.36 20.93 -12.81
CA ALA A 13 10.22 20.43 -11.45
C ALA A 13 10.46 18.93 -11.21
N ALA A 14 11.71 18.62 -10.80
CA ALA A 14 11.98 17.52 -9.88
C ALA A 14 11.07 17.64 -8.64
N ALA A 15 10.08 16.76 -8.53
CA ALA A 15 9.23 16.68 -7.36
C ALA A 15 10.06 16.20 -6.17
N ALA A 16 10.19 17.07 -5.17
CA ALA A 16 10.92 16.83 -3.95
C ALA A 16 10.41 15.57 -3.23
N VAL A 17 11.34 14.66 -2.93
CA VAL A 17 11.15 13.61 -1.93
C VAL A 17 10.93 14.30 -0.58
N VAL A 18 9.69 14.34 -0.10
CA VAL A 18 9.43 14.64 1.32
C VAL A 18 9.71 13.36 2.11
N SER A 19 11.00 13.02 2.25
CA SER A 19 11.45 12.20 3.36
C SER A 19 11.29 13.05 4.61
N LEU A 20 10.32 12.71 5.45
CA LEU A 20 10.28 13.23 6.82
C LEU A 20 11.64 12.94 7.48
N PRO A 21 12.29 13.90 8.14
CA PRO A 21 13.63 13.70 8.67
C PRO A 21 13.60 12.66 9.78
N ALA A 22 14.36 11.58 9.61
CA ALA A 22 14.80 10.74 10.72
C ALA A 22 15.72 11.60 11.60
N ARG A 23 15.20 12.09 12.73
CA ARG A 23 16.04 12.85 13.68
C ARG A 23 17.07 11.93 14.33
N GLY A 24 18.34 12.26 14.11
CA GLY A 24 19.36 12.30 15.16
C GLY A 24 20.22 11.04 15.33
N SER A 25 21.44 11.11 14.80
CA SER A 25 22.57 10.31 15.29
C SER A 25 22.86 10.65 16.75
N LEU A 26 22.57 9.70 17.65
CA LEU A 26 23.30 9.55 18.89
C LEU A 26 23.87 8.13 18.92
N ARG A 27 25.19 8.05 18.78
CA ARG A 27 26.00 6.86 19.04
C ARG A 27 25.84 6.46 20.52
N SER A 28 24.81 5.68 20.84
CA SER A 28 24.71 4.85 22.06
C SER A 28 23.52 3.87 22.09
N GLY A 29 22.79 3.69 20.98
CA GLY A 29 21.48 3.01 20.98
C GLY A 29 21.45 1.50 20.68
N LEU A 30 22.58 0.82 20.49
CA LEU A 30 22.57 -0.59 20.04
C LEU A 30 21.92 -1.53 21.09
N ALA A 31 21.98 -1.19 22.37
CA ALA A 31 21.33 -1.94 23.45
C ALA A 31 19.85 -1.58 23.69
N ALA A 32 19.39 -0.41 23.22
CA ALA A 32 18.01 0.06 23.41
C ALA A 32 17.06 -0.38 22.29
N ARG A 33 17.57 -0.62 21.07
CA ARG A 33 16.77 -1.17 19.95
C ARG A 33 16.36 -2.63 20.17
N GLY A 34 17.17 -3.41 20.89
CA GLY A 34 16.83 -4.81 21.24
C GLY A 34 15.66 -4.94 22.21
N ARG A 35 15.60 -4.07 23.23
CA ARG A 35 14.58 -4.20 24.32
C ARG A 35 13.17 -3.75 23.93
N VAL A 36 13.02 -2.91 22.90
CA VAL A 36 11.70 -2.46 22.43
C VAL A 36 11.09 -3.49 21.48
N ALA A 37 11.89 -4.08 20.59
CA ALA A 37 11.45 -5.17 19.72
C ALA A 37 11.03 -6.42 20.52
N GLU A 38 11.75 -6.74 21.61
CA GLU A 38 11.40 -7.86 22.52
C GLU A 38 10.03 -7.70 23.19
N ARG A 39 9.53 -6.48 23.40
CA ARG A 39 8.21 -6.25 24.03
C ARG A 39 7.04 -6.27 23.05
N GLU A 40 7.28 -6.03 21.76
CA GLU A 40 6.23 -6.05 20.72
C GLU A 40 5.90 -7.45 20.20
N GLY A 41 6.81 -8.41 20.44
CA GLY A 41 6.67 -9.83 20.07
C GLY A 41 5.87 -10.67 21.06
N VAL A 42 5.56 -10.17 22.26
CA VAL A 42 5.05 -10.98 23.38
C VAL A 42 3.67 -10.49 23.83
N LEU A 43 2.78 -11.42 24.16
CA LEU A 43 1.46 -11.17 24.74
C LEU A 43 1.60 -10.67 26.19
N LYS A 44 0.54 -10.08 26.76
CA LYS A 44 0.56 -9.56 28.14
C LYS A 44 0.89 -10.63 29.20
N ASP A 45 0.65 -11.89 28.87
CA ASP A 45 0.90 -13.07 29.70
C ASP A 45 2.27 -13.73 29.44
N GLY A 46 3.16 -13.08 28.68
CA GLY A 46 4.50 -13.58 28.41
C GLY A 46 4.58 -14.58 27.26
N ARG A 47 3.45 -14.96 26.63
CA ARG A 47 3.49 -15.88 25.48
C ARG A 47 3.94 -15.18 24.20
N PRO A 48 4.75 -15.83 23.37
CA PRO A 48 5.14 -15.28 22.08
C PRO A 48 3.97 -15.15 21.11
N ARG A 49 3.99 -14.11 20.27
CA ARG A 49 3.00 -13.91 19.19
C ARG A 49 3.36 -14.79 18.00
N LEU A 50 2.34 -15.23 17.27
CA LEU A 50 2.53 -15.90 15.99
C LEU A 50 3.14 -14.91 14.98
N ARG A 51 4.31 -15.26 14.43
CA ARG A 51 5.04 -14.45 13.45
C ARG A 51 5.49 -15.33 12.29
N ALA A 52 5.53 -14.74 11.09
CA ALA A 52 6.15 -15.33 9.91
C ALA A 52 7.38 -14.51 9.51
N ALA A 53 8.29 -15.10 8.74
CA ALA A 53 9.44 -14.39 8.21
C ALA A 53 9.00 -13.30 7.20
N PRO A 54 9.73 -12.17 7.11
CA PRO A 54 9.46 -11.16 6.09
C PRO A 54 9.59 -11.74 4.67
N LEU A 55 8.69 -11.35 3.77
CA LEU A 55 8.76 -11.69 2.35
C LEU A 55 9.70 -10.74 1.61
N ASP A 56 10.57 -11.27 0.74
CA ASP A 56 11.46 -10.48 -0.13
C ASP A 56 11.37 -10.95 -1.59
N PRO A 57 10.94 -10.11 -2.55
CA PRO A 57 10.37 -8.77 -2.34
C PRO A 57 8.95 -8.83 -1.74
N PRO A 58 8.56 -7.85 -0.88
CA PRO A 58 7.22 -7.80 -0.33
C PRO A 58 6.18 -7.42 -1.38
N PHE A 59 4.92 -7.77 -1.13
CA PHE A 59 3.80 -7.22 -1.90
C PHE A 59 3.66 -5.72 -1.66
N ARG A 60 3.21 -4.99 -2.68
CA ARG A 60 2.95 -3.55 -2.60
C ARG A 60 1.45 -3.30 -2.58
N ILE A 61 0.96 -2.56 -1.61
CA ILE A 61 -0.43 -2.11 -1.56
C ILE A 61 -0.50 -0.76 -2.28
N VAL A 62 -1.32 -0.64 -3.32
CA VAL A 62 -1.43 0.59 -4.12
C VAL A 62 -2.87 1.09 -4.07
N LEU A 63 -3.09 2.28 -3.51
CA LEU A 63 -4.39 2.93 -3.44
C LEU A 63 -4.41 4.13 -4.38
N VAL A 64 -5.33 4.11 -5.35
CA VAL A 64 -5.53 5.19 -6.32
C VAL A 64 -6.62 6.12 -5.82
N GLU A 65 -6.25 7.37 -5.54
CA GLU A 65 -7.14 8.45 -5.09
C GLU A 65 -8.04 8.11 -3.89
N PRO A 66 -7.54 7.47 -2.81
CA PRO A 66 -8.40 7.05 -1.69
C PRO A 66 -9.11 8.25 -1.06
N GLU A 67 -10.39 8.08 -0.76
CA GLU A 67 -11.28 9.16 -0.32
C GLU A 67 -11.49 9.15 1.20
N ILE A 68 -11.51 7.96 1.82
CA ILE A 68 -11.91 7.80 3.21
C ILE A 68 -10.66 7.59 4.10
N PRO A 69 -10.32 8.53 5.00
CA PRO A 69 -9.10 8.44 5.81
C PRO A 69 -9.08 7.22 6.74
N GLN A 70 -10.24 6.78 7.23
CA GLN A 70 -10.34 5.59 8.10
C GLN A 70 -9.93 4.30 7.39
N ASN A 71 -10.25 4.16 6.09
CA ASN A 71 -9.83 2.98 5.32
C ASN A 71 -8.32 2.97 5.13
N THR A 72 -7.75 4.10 4.70
CA THR A 72 -6.28 4.24 4.61
C THR A 72 -5.63 4.00 5.98
N GLY A 73 -6.31 4.42 7.05
CA GLY A 73 -6.01 4.11 8.44
C GLY A 73 -5.76 2.63 8.70
N ASN A 74 -6.80 1.84 8.47
CA ASN A 74 -6.78 0.40 8.67
C ASN A 74 -5.78 -0.30 7.73
N ILE A 75 -5.66 0.17 6.49
CA ILE A 75 -4.72 -0.38 5.50
C ILE A 75 -3.27 -0.11 5.89
N ALA A 76 -2.95 1.04 6.47
CA ALA A 76 -1.61 1.31 6.98
C ALA A 76 -1.24 0.38 8.15
N ARG A 77 -2.19 0.08 9.04
CA ARG A 77 -1.98 -0.93 10.08
C ARG A 77 -1.71 -2.32 9.48
N LEU A 78 -2.48 -2.70 8.46
CA LEU A 78 -2.26 -3.95 7.72
C LEU A 78 -0.88 -3.97 7.04
N ALA A 79 -0.49 -2.88 6.39
CA ALA A 79 0.81 -2.69 5.74
C ALA A 79 1.96 -2.90 6.72
N ALA A 80 1.89 -2.28 7.91
CA ALA A 80 2.87 -2.48 8.97
C ALA A 80 2.92 -3.94 9.45
N ALA A 81 1.76 -4.58 9.63
CA ALA A 81 1.67 -5.96 10.12
C ALA A 81 2.22 -7.01 9.12
N THR A 82 2.17 -6.69 7.82
CA THR A 82 2.58 -7.59 6.73
C THR A 82 3.88 -7.14 6.06
N GLN A 83 4.50 -6.07 6.56
CA GLN A 83 5.68 -5.42 5.97
C GLN A 83 5.52 -5.12 4.47
N SER A 84 4.29 -4.85 4.04
CA SER A 84 3.96 -4.53 2.65
C SER A 84 3.97 -3.01 2.47
N PRO A 85 4.82 -2.43 1.59
CA PRO A 85 4.82 -0.99 1.35
C PRO A 85 3.45 -0.48 0.88
N LEU A 86 3.07 0.70 1.37
CA LEU A 86 1.83 1.38 1.01
C LEU A 86 2.13 2.52 0.03
N HIS A 87 1.51 2.47 -1.15
CA HIS A 87 1.63 3.47 -2.19
C HIS A 87 0.31 4.20 -2.35
N LEU A 88 0.34 5.53 -2.28
CA LEU A 88 -0.83 6.38 -2.47
C LEU A 88 -0.64 7.20 -3.75
N LEU A 89 -1.58 7.06 -4.68
CA LEU A 89 -1.51 7.64 -6.02
C LEU A 89 -2.57 8.73 -6.17
N GLY A 90 -2.22 9.80 -6.89
CA GLY A 90 -3.16 10.84 -7.27
C GLY A 90 -3.59 11.74 -6.12
N ARG A 91 -4.75 12.38 -6.30
CA ARG A 91 -5.29 13.33 -5.33
C ARG A 91 -6.06 12.59 -4.24
N LEU A 92 -5.50 12.56 -3.04
CA LEU A 92 -6.17 11.97 -1.88
C LEU A 92 -7.38 12.82 -1.47
N GLY A 93 -8.49 12.18 -1.10
CA GLY A 93 -9.68 12.85 -0.59
C GLY A 93 -9.52 13.44 0.82
N PHE A 94 -8.35 13.27 1.43
CA PHE A 94 -8.02 13.73 2.78
C PHE A 94 -6.57 14.21 2.87
N ARG A 95 -6.24 14.90 3.96
CA ARG A 95 -4.88 15.34 4.25
C ARG A 95 -4.15 14.28 5.06
N ILE A 96 -2.93 13.95 4.64
CA ILE A 96 -1.99 13.19 5.47
C ILE A 96 -1.23 14.20 6.34
N ASP A 97 -1.85 14.62 7.44
CA ASP A 97 -1.16 15.36 8.50
C ASP A 97 -1.25 14.61 9.82
N GLU A 98 -0.32 14.89 10.73
CA GLU A 98 -0.16 14.17 12.00
C GLU A 98 -1.45 14.12 12.82
N ARG A 99 -2.31 15.15 12.70
CA ARG A 99 -3.60 15.24 13.38
C ARG A 99 -4.68 14.36 12.75
N SER A 100 -4.74 14.35 11.42
CA SER A 100 -5.67 13.52 10.65
C SER A 100 -5.29 12.05 10.72
N VAL A 101 -3.98 11.79 10.72
CA VAL A 101 -3.36 10.48 10.98
C VAL A 101 -3.75 9.99 12.38
N ARG A 102 -3.43 10.74 13.45
CA ARG A 102 -3.83 10.36 14.83
C ARG A 102 -5.34 10.14 14.99
N ARG A 103 -6.19 10.96 14.36
CA ARG A 103 -7.66 10.81 14.43
C ARG A 103 -8.21 9.59 13.68
N ALA A 104 -7.52 9.12 12.64
CA ALA A 104 -7.90 7.91 11.92
C ALA A 104 -7.41 6.61 12.60
N GLY A 105 -6.87 6.70 13.82
CA GLY A 105 -6.33 5.53 14.55
C GLY A 105 -4.98 5.06 14.00
N LEU A 106 -4.21 5.94 13.37
CA LEU A 106 -2.94 5.62 12.69
C LEU A 106 -1.73 5.65 13.63
N ASP A 107 -1.79 4.88 14.71
CA ASP A 107 -0.64 4.71 15.62
C ASP A 107 0.56 4.03 14.91
N TYR A 108 0.30 3.27 13.84
CA TYR A 108 1.28 2.47 13.12
C TYR A 108 1.98 3.18 11.97
N TRP A 109 1.63 4.44 11.69
CA TRP A 109 2.13 5.16 10.50
C TRP A 109 3.66 5.23 10.43
N HIS A 110 4.32 5.29 11.58
CA HIS A 110 5.79 5.31 11.70
C HIS A 110 6.47 3.98 11.35
N LEU A 111 5.70 2.88 11.27
CA LEU A 111 6.17 1.54 10.90
C LEU A 111 5.89 1.22 9.41
N VAL A 112 5.14 2.08 8.72
CA VAL A 112 4.74 1.85 7.33
C VAL A 112 5.77 2.48 6.39
N THR A 113 6.25 1.69 5.44
CA THR A 113 6.95 2.24 4.28
C THR A 113 5.91 2.86 3.35
N LEU A 114 5.77 4.19 3.40
CA LEU A 114 4.78 4.94 2.64
C LEU A 114 5.45 5.67 1.47
N GLU A 115 4.88 5.54 0.27
CA GLU A 115 5.30 6.30 -0.90
C GLU A 115 4.11 6.99 -1.57
N GLN A 116 4.27 8.27 -1.94
CA GLN A 116 3.28 9.01 -2.71
C GLN A 116 3.70 9.16 -4.17
N HIS A 117 2.72 9.11 -5.07
CA HIS A 117 2.91 9.14 -6.52
C HIS A 117 1.88 10.05 -7.17
N LEU A 118 2.29 10.75 -8.24
CA LEU A 118 1.39 11.65 -8.96
C LEU A 118 0.23 10.89 -9.61
N ASP A 119 0.53 9.75 -10.23
CA ASP A 119 -0.41 8.89 -10.91
C ASP A 119 0.17 7.47 -11.05
N ILE A 120 -0.54 6.61 -11.77
CA ILE A 120 -0.10 5.23 -12.01
C ILE A 120 1.12 5.14 -12.92
N ALA A 121 1.33 6.10 -13.83
CA ALA A 121 2.49 6.12 -14.71
C ALA A 121 3.76 6.45 -13.92
N HIS A 122 3.69 7.40 -13.00
CA HIS A 122 4.76 7.73 -12.06
C HIS A 122 5.11 6.53 -11.17
N PHE A 123 4.09 5.81 -10.66
CA PHE A 123 4.33 4.56 -9.92
C PHE A 123 5.08 3.53 -10.76
N ARG A 124 4.62 3.26 -11.99
CA ARG A 124 5.25 2.28 -12.90
C ARG A 124 6.68 2.68 -13.27
N HIS A 125 6.96 3.96 -13.43
CA HIS A 125 8.32 4.44 -13.68
C HIS A 125 9.25 4.16 -12.49
N ARG A 126 8.76 4.35 -11.25
CA ARG A 126 9.53 4.10 -10.02
C ARG A 126 9.67 2.62 -9.68
N HIS A 127 8.71 1.79 -10.10
CA HIS A 127 8.66 0.35 -9.82
C HIS A 127 8.45 -0.45 -11.13
N PRO A 128 9.40 -0.41 -12.08
CA PRO A 128 9.19 -0.94 -13.44
C PRO A 128 9.00 -2.46 -13.50
N ASN A 129 9.47 -3.18 -12.48
CA ASN A 129 9.37 -4.64 -12.40
C ASN A 129 8.12 -5.11 -11.64
N ALA A 130 7.33 -4.20 -11.05
CA ALA A 130 6.13 -4.58 -10.30
C ALA A 130 4.98 -4.87 -11.26
N ARG A 131 4.46 -6.10 -11.23
CA ARG A 131 3.24 -6.47 -11.97
C ARG A 131 2.04 -5.85 -11.28
N LEU A 132 1.18 -5.17 -12.04
CA LEU A 132 -0.06 -4.61 -11.49
C LEU A 132 -1.14 -5.69 -11.47
N ARG A 133 -1.78 -5.88 -10.32
CA ARG A 133 -2.98 -6.71 -10.15
C ARG A 133 -4.11 -5.78 -9.74
N LEU A 134 -5.08 -5.58 -10.62
CA LEU A 134 -6.13 -4.58 -10.49
C LEU A 134 -7.36 -5.20 -9.83
N PHE A 135 -7.86 -4.59 -8.76
CA PHE A 135 -9.03 -5.09 -8.03
C PHE A 135 -10.23 -4.18 -8.24
N SER A 136 -11.32 -4.75 -8.74
CA SER A 136 -12.53 -4.01 -9.09
C SER A 136 -13.80 -4.82 -8.80
N ALA A 137 -14.88 -4.15 -8.37
CA ALA A 137 -16.18 -4.77 -8.15
C ALA A 137 -16.87 -5.20 -9.45
N VAL A 138 -16.44 -4.66 -10.60
CA VAL A 138 -16.97 -5.01 -11.94
C VAL A 138 -16.11 -6.07 -12.65
N ALA A 139 -15.11 -6.63 -11.97
CA ALA A 139 -14.27 -7.66 -12.53
C ALA A 139 -15.06 -8.96 -12.81
N GLN A 140 -14.66 -9.68 -13.87
CA GLN A 140 -15.29 -10.94 -14.27
C GLN A 140 -14.49 -12.18 -13.80
N ARG A 141 -13.28 -11.99 -13.26
CA ARG A 141 -12.41 -13.05 -12.75
C ARG A 141 -12.27 -12.95 -11.23
N SER A 142 -12.18 -14.08 -10.55
CA SER A 142 -12.02 -14.09 -9.10
C SER A 142 -10.59 -13.78 -8.72
N TYR A 143 -10.38 -13.08 -7.60
CA TYR A 143 -9.06 -12.91 -6.99
C TYR A 143 -8.38 -14.24 -6.66
N LEU A 144 -9.14 -15.32 -6.52
CA LEU A 144 -8.61 -16.68 -6.34
C LEU A 144 -7.92 -17.22 -7.60
N ASP A 145 -8.23 -16.68 -8.77
CA ASP A 145 -7.63 -17.07 -10.05
C ASP A 145 -6.36 -16.26 -10.37
N ALA A 146 -5.98 -15.32 -9.51
CA ALA A 146 -4.81 -14.50 -9.70
C ALA A 146 -3.54 -15.30 -9.36
N ASP A 147 -2.57 -15.30 -10.27
CA ASP A 147 -1.23 -15.87 -10.09
C ASP A 147 -0.28 -14.89 -9.35
N PHE A 148 -0.48 -14.76 -8.04
CA PHE A 148 0.32 -13.84 -7.22
C PHE A 148 1.80 -14.27 -7.15
N ARG A 149 2.69 -13.27 -7.26
CA ARG A 149 4.14 -13.44 -7.09
C ARG A 149 4.70 -12.40 -6.13
N PRO A 150 5.76 -12.74 -5.35
CA PRO A 150 6.44 -11.76 -4.51
C PRO A 150 6.80 -10.51 -5.32
N GLY A 151 6.53 -9.34 -4.76
CA GLY A 151 6.76 -8.06 -5.43
C GLY A 151 5.60 -7.52 -6.27
N ASP A 152 4.53 -8.29 -6.49
CA ASP A 152 3.33 -7.79 -7.20
C ASP A 152 2.74 -6.55 -6.50
N ALA A 153 2.19 -5.64 -7.30
CA ALA A 153 1.47 -4.46 -6.86
C ALA A 153 -0.04 -4.72 -6.89
N LEU A 154 -0.65 -4.73 -5.71
CA LEU A 154 -2.08 -4.94 -5.52
C LEU A 154 -2.78 -3.58 -5.58
N VAL A 155 -3.46 -3.30 -6.69
CA VAL A 155 -3.97 -1.96 -7.02
C VAL A 155 -5.48 -1.89 -6.77
N PHE A 156 -5.87 -0.91 -5.96
CA PHE A 156 -7.26 -0.65 -5.59
C PHE A 156 -7.61 0.81 -5.89
N GLY A 157 -8.82 1.02 -6.39
CA GLY A 157 -9.34 2.36 -6.66
C GLY A 157 -10.01 2.99 -5.44
N LYS A 158 -10.49 4.21 -5.65
CA LYS A 158 -11.25 4.96 -4.64
C LYS A 158 -12.58 4.31 -4.33
N GLU A 159 -13.07 4.52 -3.12
CA GLU A 159 -14.24 3.81 -2.58
C GLU A 159 -15.53 4.07 -3.36
N SER A 160 -15.71 5.28 -3.86
CA SER A 160 -16.94 5.70 -4.55
C SER A 160 -17.16 5.01 -5.90
N VAL A 161 -16.13 4.97 -6.75
CA VAL A 161 -16.25 4.55 -8.16
C VAL A 161 -15.23 3.48 -8.58
N GLY A 162 -14.29 3.12 -7.72
CA GLY A 162 -13.25 2.15 -8.03
C GLY A 162 -12.14 2.72 -8.92
N LEU A 163 -11.55 1.85 -9.74
CA LEU A 163 -10.50 2.20 -10.70
C LEU A 163 -11.09 2.79 -11.98
N ASP A 164 -10.27 3.58 -12.67
CA ASP A 164 -10.61 4.11 -14.00
C ASP A 164 -10.96 2.97 -14.98
N PRO A 165 -12.15 2.97 -15.61
CA PRO A 165 -12.52 1.99 -16.62
C PRO A 165 -11.50 1.86 -17.76
N ASP A 166 -10.86 2.96 -18.17
CA ASP A 166 -9.84 2.95 -19.22
C ASP A 166 -8.58 2.23 -18.78
N LEU A 167 -8.24 2.26 -17.48
CA LEU A 167 -7.14 1.48 -16.93
C LEU A 167 -7.47 -0.01 -16.94
N LEU A 168 -8.69 -0.37 -16.51
CA LEU A 168 -9.16 -1.75 -16.51
C LEU A 168 -9.17 -2.35 -17.92
N ALA A 169 -9.64 -1.58 -18.91
CA ALA A 169 -9.71 -2.00 -20.31
C ALA A 169 -8.33 -2.21 -20.96
N ARG A 170 -7.29 -1.52 -20.48
CA ARG A 170 -5.91 -1.68 -20.99
C ARG A 170 -5.20 -2.92 -20.42
N MET A 171 -5.68 -3.49 -19.31
CA MET A 171 -5.05 -4.61 -18.63
C MET A 171 -6.07 -5.68 -18.22
N PRO A 172 -6.95 -6.15 -19.13
CA PRO A 172 -8.11 -6.98 -18.78
C PRO A 172 -7.72 -8.31 -18.11
N ASP A 173 -6.55 -8.86 -18.45
CA ASP A 173 -6.03 -10.12 -17.89
C ASP A 173 -5.53 -9.97 -16.44
N ASP A 174 -5.36 -8.74 -15.98
CA ASP A 174 -4.90 -8.41 -14.63
C ASP A 174 -6.04 -7.85 -13.74
N VAL A 175 -7.30 -7.92 -14.18
CA VAL A 175 -8.47 -7.43 -13.44
C VAL A 175 -9.18 -8.55 -12.69
N PHE A 176 -9.27 -8.42 -11.36
CA PHE A 176 -9.86 -9.40 -10.46
C PHE A 176 -10.88 -8.78 -9.50
N GLY A 177 -11.84 -9.60 -9.07
CA GLY A 177 -12.89 -9.23 -8.13
C GLY A 177 -12.95 -10.17 -6.94
N ILE A 178 -13.51 -9.70 -5.83
CA ILE A 178 -13.82 -10.53 -4.68
C ILE A 178 -15.30 -10.91 -4.78
N PRO A 179 -15.65 -12.20 -4.99
CA PRO A 179 -17.04 -12.63 -5.04
C PRO A 179 -17.79 -12.26 -3.74
N THR A 180 -18.98 -11.68 -3.88
CA THR A 180 -19.90 -11.41 -2.78
C THR A 180 -21.08 -12.37 -2.86
N LEU A 181 -21.53 -12.87 -1.70
CA LEU A 181 -22.64 -13.84 -1.63
C LEU A 181 -24.02 -13.17 -1.55
N GLY A 182 -24.06 -11.87 -1.26
CA GLY A 182 -25.28 -11.10 -1.04
C GLY A 182 -25.37 -9.86 -1.93
N PRO A 183 -26.44 -9.05 -1.81
CA PRO A 183 -26.77 -7.98 -2.76
C PRO A 183 -25.93 -6.70 -2.59
N VAL A 184 -24.80 -6.78 -1.88
CA VAL A 184 -23.92 -5.62 -1.68
C VAL A 184 -23.13 -5.34 -2.95
N ARG A 185 -22.99 -4.05 -3.30
CA ARG A 185 -22.28 -3.62 -4.51
C ARG A 185 -20.78 -3.84 -4.43
N SER A 186 -20.22 -3.72 -3.24
CA SER A 186 -18.78 -3.87 -2.97
C SER A 186 -18.52 -4.09 -1.48
N LEU A 187 -17.32 -4.59 -1.17
CA LEU A 187 -16.81 -4.63 0.19
C LEU A 187 -16.22 -3.26 0.57
N ASN A 188 -16.09 -3.02 1.87
CA ASN A 188 -15.24 -1.94 2.39
C ASN A 188 -13.80 -2.10 1.85
N LEU A 189 -13.16 -0.98 1.47
CA LEU A 189 -11.83 -0.99 0.85
C LEU A 189 -10.76 -1.67 1.72
N ALA A 190 -10.70 -1.36 3.02
CA ALA A 190 -9.72 -1.97 3.91
C ALA A 190 -9.92 -3.49 4.04
N ASN A 191 -11.17 -3.96 4.04
CA ASN A 191 -11.49 -5.38 4.04
C ASN A 191 -11.06 -6.04 2.72
N ALA A 192 -11.33 -5.40 1.58
CA ALA A 192 -10.93 -5.90 0.27
C ALA A 192 -9.40 -6.05 0.16
N VAL A 193 -8.64 -5.03 0.58
CA VAL A 193 -7.18 -5.08 0.62
C VAL A 193 -6.70 -6.21 1.54
N SER A 194 -7.30 -6.34 2.73
CA SER A 194 -6.93 -7.39 3.70
C SER A 194 -7.11 -8.80 3.12
N ILE A 195 -8.27 -9.06 2.50
CA ILE A 195 -8.60 -10.36 1.89
C ILE A 195 -7.59 -10.71 0.80
N VAL A 196 -7.37 -9.79 -0.14
CA VAL A 196 -6.48 -10.01 -1.28
C VAL A 196 -5.04 -10.19 -0.83
N LEU A 197 -4.54 -9.34 0.07
CA LEU A 197 -3.16 -9.39 0.52
C LEU A 197 -2.87 -10.70 1.26
N TYR A 198 -3.75 -11.13 2.16
CA TYR A 198 -3.55 -12.38 2.88
C TYR A 198 -3.67 -13.61 1.97
N GLU A 199 -4.52 -13.56 0.93
CA GLU A 199 -4.54 -14.60 -0.10
C GLU A 199 -3.22 -14.63 -0.89
N ALA A 200 -2.71 -13.48 -1.32
CA ALA A 200 -1.44 -13.40 -2.03
C ALA A 200 -0.28 -13.95 -1.18
N LEU A 201 -0.22 -13.58 0.11
CA LEU A 201 0.74 -14.11 1.08
C LEU A 201 0.59 -15.63 1.27
N ARG A 202 -0.64 -16.14 1.31
CA ARG A 202 -0.91 -17.57 1.41
C ARG A 202 -0.41 -18.32 0.17
N GLN A 203 -0.68 -17.82 -1.03
CA GLN A 203 -0.29 -18.47 -2.29
C GLN A 203 1.23 -18.60 -2.44
N VAL A 204 1.99 -17.59 -2.03
CA VAL A 204 3.47 -17.62 -2.09
C VAL A 204 4.11 -18.33 -0.89
N GLY A 205 3.31 -18.92 0.01
CA GLY A 205 3.79 -19.64 1.18
C GLY A 205 4.37 -18.75 2.28
N ALA A 206 4.20 -17.42 2.22
CA ALA A 206 4.77 -16.49 3.21
C ALA A 206 4.21 -16.67 4.62
N LEU A 207 3.04 -17.30 4.75
CA LEU A 207 2.40 -17.60 6.03
C LEU A 207 2.74 -19.01 6.54
N ALA A 208 3.41 -19.84 5.72
CA ALA A 208 3.83 -21.18 6.11
C ALA A 208 5.01 -21.09 7.08
N GLY A 209 5.05 -21.98 8.09
CA GLY A 209 6.10 -21.96 9.10
C GLY A 209 6.00 -20.81 10.11
N ALA A 210 4.85 -20.13 10.18
CA ALA A 210 4.60 -19.18 11.25
C ALA A 210 4.73 -19.90 12.60
N ALA A 211 5.69 -19.44 13.41
CA ALA A 211 6.00 -20.00 14.71
C ALA A 211 5.73 -18.94 15.79
N PRO A 212 5.54 -19.35 17.05
CA PRO A 212 5.59 -18.41 18.16
C PRO A 212 6.99 -17.79 18.18
N GLY A 213 7.07 -16.47 17.93
CA GLY A 213 8.33 -15.73 17.73
C GLY A 213 9.10 -15.38 19.01
#